data_AF-A0A2G2HBD0-F1
#
_entry.id   AF-A0A2G2HBD0-F1
#
_cell.length_a   1.000
_cell.length_b   1.000
_cell.length_c   1.000
_cell.angle_alpha   90.00
_cell.angle_beta   90.00
_cell.angle_gamma   90.00
#
_symmetry.space_group_name_H-M   'P 1'
#
loop_
_entity.id
_entity.type
_entity.pdbx_description
1 polymer ?
#
loop_
_entity_poly.entity_id
_entity_poly.type
_entity_poly.pdbx_seq_one_letter_code
_entity_poly.pdbx_strand_id
1 'polypeptide(L)'
;MKYKFKNKLLYELISHNYNINKQSAVFGLTVGKGLGSAALTFLVKRAFNIHRLPTLEDRHFTRSFLNNNDRLSKNNIFICEEFLENLDDMTDEIVLIYNHTQAELDKSYPEQEYIPLIRNLKKEYAALILKLKDNAEKKDVKYIEISSDIINCFTDNSNTYGFHVAVKLNIPKQNILYFDKTFKQGTIENNEFIVFNGDIKGLWKIPVDSISITSEEIGSTHDCREIKDKDSVYYYINFSSSNNIEFTLPTKKLNNKNESLLCRFFKRYITC
;
A
#
# COMPACT_ATOMS: atom_id res chain seq x y z
N MET A 1 -19.56 -20.47 5.31
CA MET A 1 -19.92 -20.64 3.88
C MET A 1 -19.25 -19.51 3.14
N LYS A 2 -18.56 -19.73 2.01
CA LYS A 2 -17.84 -18.64 1.32
C LYS A 2 -18.81 -17.65 0.65
N TYR A 3 -18.46 -16.37 0.65
CA TYR A 3 -19.20 -15.35 -0.09
C TYR A 3 -19.17 -15.64 -1.59
N LYS A 4 -20.30 -15.39 -2.27
CA LYS A 4 -20.45 -15.54 -3.72
C LYS A 4 -20.76 -14.17 -4.31
N PHE A 5 -19.88 -13.70 -5.19
CA PHE A 5 -20.06 -12.45 -5.90
C PHE A 5 -21.30 -12.48 -6.78
N LYS A 6 -22.04 -11.36 -6.76
CA LYS A 6 -23.15 -11.07 -7.66
C LYS A 6 -22.67 -10.21 -8.82
N ASN A 7 -21.86 -9.21 -8.53
CA ASN A 7 -21.28 -8.31 -9.50
C ASN A 7 -19.91 -8.83 -10.00
N LYS A 8 -19.84 -9.13 -11.29
CA LYS A 8 -18.62 -9.64 -11.92
C LYS A 8 -17.50 -8.60 -11.94
N LEU A 9 -17.83 -7.32 -12.14
CA LEU A 9 -16.85 -6.25 -12.19
C LEU A 9 -16.19 -6.06 -10.83
N LEU A 10 -16.96 -6.07 -9.75
CA LEU A 10 -16.42 -6.02 -8.39
C LEU A 10 -15.51 -7.21 -8.08
N TYR A 11 -15.91 -8.42 -8.50
CA TYR A 11 -15.06 -9.61 -8.37
C TYR A 11 -13.69 -9.41 -9.03
N GLU A 12 -13.64 -8.88 -10.26
CA GLU A 12 -12.38 -8.63 -10.96
C GLU A 12 -11.54 -7.53 -10.30
N LEU A 13 -12.18 -6.48 -9.77
CA LEU A 13 -11.48 -5.40 -9.04
C LEU A 13 -10.84 -5.88 -7.74
N ILE A 14 -11.44 -6.85 -7.06
CA ILE A 14 -10.88 -7.46 -5.85
C ILE A 14 -9.82 -8.50 -6.19
N SER A 15 -10.05 -9.35 -7.21
CA SER A 15 -9.31 -10.61 -7.35
C SER A 15 -8.26 -10.68 -8.45
N HIS A 16 -8.52 -10.12 -9.63
CA HIS A 16 -7.67 -10.33 -10.81
C HIS A 16 -7.65 -9.06 -11.64
N ASN A 17 -8.11 -9.11 -12.90
CA ASN A 17 -7.95 -8.05 -13.87
C ASN A 17 -9.28 -7.85 -14.59
N TYR A 18 -9.82 -6.64 -14.52
CA TYR A 18 -10.98 -6.30 -15.32
C TYR A 18 -10.56 -5.86 -16.72
N ASN A 19 -11.09 -6.53 -17.75
CA ASN A 19 -10.88 -6.15 -19.14
C ASN A 19 -11.92 -5.10 -19.55
N ILE A 20 -11.52 -3.83 -19.64
CA ILE A 20 -12.38 -2.74 -20.15
C ILE A 20 -12.73 -3.00 -21.62
N ASN A 21 -11.77 -3.50 -22.41
CA ASN A 21 -11.98 -3.90 -23.80
C ASN A 21 -10.90 -4.91 -24.24
N LYS A 22 -10.98 -5.40 -25.49
CA LYS A 22 -10.02 -6.39 -26.05
C LYS A 22 -8.54 -5.95 -26.01
N GLN A 23 -8.27 -4.66 -25.83
CA GLN A 23 -6.94 -4.07 -25.86
C GLN A 23 -6.51 -3.51 -24.50
N SER A 24 -7.36 -3.57 -23.47
CA SER A 24 -7.12 -2.83 -22.22
C SER A 24 -7.73 -3.51 -21.01
N ALA A 25 -6.87 -3.73 -20.02
CA ALA A 25 -7.21 -4.29 -18.73
C ALA A 25 -6.75 -3.36 -17.61
N VAL A 26 -7.50 -3.34 -16.52
CA VAL A 26 -7.10 -2.71 -15.26
C VAL A 26 -6.83 -3.79 -14.23
N PHE A 27 -5.68 -3.69 -13.58
CA PHE A 27 -5.28 -4.61 -12.53
C PHE A 27 -6.10 -4.33 -11.27
N GLY A 28 -6.73 -5.38 -10.75
CA GLY A 28 -7.37 -5.41 -9.44
C GLY A 28 -6.34 -5.44 -8.32
N LEU A 29 -6.84 -5.36 -7.09
CA LEU A 29 -6.02 -5.09 -5.90
C LEU A 29 -4.88 -6.09 -5.69
N THR A 30 -5.17 -7.37 -5.85
CA THR A 30 -4.25 -8.52 -5.67
C THR A 30 -3.12 -8.57 -6.70
N VAL A 31 -3.37 -8.09 -7.93
CA VAL A 31 -2.39 -8.15 -9.02
C VAL A 31 -1.45 -6.94 -8.97
N GLY A 32 -1.96 -5.78 -8.55
CA GLY A 32 -1.14 -4.60 -8.39
C GLY A 32 -1.90 -3.34 -8.04
N LYS A 33 -1.15 -2.35 -7.58
CA LYS A 33 -1.64 -1.02 -7.25
C LYS A 33 -1.72 -0.18 -8.54
N GLY A 34 -2.93 0.19 -8.98
CA GLY A 34 -3.22 0.89 -10.24
C GLY A 34 -4.64 1.49 -10.31
N LEU A 35 -5.20 1.64 -11.51
CA LEU A 35 -6.55 2.20 -11.68
C LEU A 35 -7.65 1.30 -11.09
N GLY A 36 -7.50 -0.02 -11.13
CA GLY A 36 -8.47 -0.93 -10.50
C GLY A 36 -8.46 -0.81 -8.97
N SER A 37 -7.29 -0.70 -8.34
CA SER A 37 -7.21 -0.41 -6.91
C SER A 37 -7.77 0.97 -6.56
N ALA A 38 -7.58 1.98 -7.42
CA ALA A 38 -8.20 3.30 -7.23
C ALA A 38 -9.74 3.23 -7.31
N ALA A 39 -10.28 2.47 -8.26
CA ALA A 39 -11.71 2.25 -8.39
C ALA A 39 -12.29 1.52 -7.18
N LEU A 40 -11.62 0.47 -6.70
CA LEU A 40 -12.02 -0.22 -5.48
C LEU A 40 -11.97 0.71 -4.26
N THR A 41 -10.91 1.50 -4.09
CA THR A 41 -10.83 2.53 -3.05
C THR A 41 -12.00 3.51 -3.13
N PHE A 42 -12.35 4.00 -4.32
CA PHE A 42 -13.49 4.89 -4.51
C PHE A 42 -14.81 4.23 -4.08
N LEU A 43 -15.05 2.97 -4.48
CA LEU A 43 -16.25 2.23 -4.09
C LEU A 43 -16.32 2.01 -2.57
N VAL A 44 -15.20 1.68 -1.92
CA VAL A 44 -15.13 1.54 -0.45
C VAL A 44 -15.42 2.87 0.25
N LYS A 45 -14.87 3.99 -0.25
CA LYS A 45 -15.21 5.33 0.28
C LYS A 45 -16.70 5.61 0.21
N ARG A 46 -17.32 5.29 -0.92
CA ARG A 46 -18.76 5.46 -1.12
C ARG A 46 -19.57 4.57 -0.18
N ALA A 47 -19.22 3.29 -0.09
CA ALA A 47 -19.93 2.30 0.73
C ALA A 47 -19.96 2.66 2.23
N PHE A 48 -18.87 3.22 2.75
CA PHE A 48 -18.73 3.56 4.17
C PHE A 48 -18.77 5.06 4.46
N ASN A 49 -19.15 5.88 3.47
CA ASN A 49 -19.21 7.35 3.58
C ASN A 49 -17.90 7.98 4.12
N ILE A 50 -16.75 7.50 3.65
CA ILE A 50 -15.42 7.96 4.08
C ILE A 50 -14.96 9.11 3.19
N HIS A 51 -14.73 10.27 3.82
CA HIS A 51 -14.25 11.49 3.16
C HIS A 51 -12.87 11.84 3.68
N ARG A 52 -11.86 11.85 2.80
CA ARG A 52 -10.51 12.35 3.10
C ARG A 52 -10.46 13.86 2.85
N LEU A 53 -9.54 14.55 3.52
CA LEU A 53 -9.20 15.92 3.12
C LEU A 53 -8.62 15.92 1.70
N PRO A 54 -8.99 16.87 0.82
CA PRO A 54 -8.49 16.89 -0.58
C PRO A 54 -6.97 16.91 -0.71
N THR A 55 -6.27 17.54 0.23
CA THR A 55 -4.80 17.61 0.28
C THR A 55 -4.15 16.36 0.87
N LEU A 56 -4.93 15.46 1.46
CA LEU A 56 -4.52 14.20 2.10
C LEU A 56 -5.22 12.99 1.48
N GLU A 57 -5.62 13.11 0.22
CA GLU A 57 -6.31 12.05 -0.51
C GLU A 57 -5.39 10.83 -0.72
N ASP A 58 -5.92 9.64 -1.00
CA ASP A 58 -5.08 8.45 -1.18
C ASP A 58 -4.13 8.61 -2.38
N ARG A 59 -2.92 8.04 -2.26
CA ARG A 59 -1.85 8.19 -3.26
C ARG A 59 -2.24 7.64 -4.64
N HIS A 60 -3.22 6.73 -4.67
CA HIS A 60 -3.77 6.16 -5.89
C HIS A 60 -4.47 7.19 -6.76
N PHE A 61 -5.11 8.19 -6.14
CA PHE A 61 -5.73 9.30 -6.84
C PHE A 61 -4.71 10.36 -7.24
N THR A 62 -3.70 10.65 -6.42
CA THR A 62 -2.73 11.69 -6.76
C THR A 62 -1.76 11.23 -7.87
N ARG A 63 -1.15 10.05 -7.77
CA ARG A 63 -0.11 9.64 -8.73
C ARG A 63 -0.66 9.18 -10.10
N SER A 64 -1.82 8.54 -10.12
CA SER A 64 -2.39 7.97 -11.36
C SER A 64 -3.09 9.02 -12.22
N PHE A 65 -3.67 10.06 -11.61
CA PHE A 65 -4.34 11.15 -12.32
C PHE A 65 -3.39 12.28 -12.71
N LEU A 66 -2.31 12.53 -11.97
CA LEU A 66 -1.39 13.64 -12.25
C LEU A 66 -0.30 13.32 -13.30
N ASN A 67 0.09 12.06 -13.49
CA ASN A 67 1.26 11.72 -14.33
C ASN A 67 0.95 11.22 -15.75
N ASN A 68 -0.31 11.18 -16.20
CA ASN A 68 -0.65 10.62 -17.52
C ASN A 68 -1.53 11.56 -18.36
N ASN A 69 -0.91 12.54 -19.01
CA ASN A 69 -1.61 13.43 -19.95
C ASN A 69 -2.18 12.72 -21.20
N ASP A 70 -1.79 11.48 -21.53
CA ASP A 70 -2.21 10.83 -22.80
C ASP A 70 -2.94 9.47 -22.67
N ARG A 71 -2.92 8.79 -21.52
CA ARG A 71 -3.57 7.46 -21.34
C ARG A 71 -4.93 7.49 -20.64
N LEU A 72 -5.37 8.66 -20.17
CA LEU A 72 -6.59 8.83 -19.38
C LEU A 72 -7.88 8.87 -20.22
N SER A 73 -7.85 8.93 -21.55
CA SER A 73 -9.07 9.10 -22.35
C SER A 73 -9.73 7.83 -22.88
N LYS A 74 -9.03 6.69 -22.95
CA LYS A 74 -9.60 5.44 -23.53
C LYS A 74 -9.65 4.24 -22.59
N ASN A 75 -8.81 4.22 -21.55
CA ASN A 75 -8.64 3.06 -20.66
C ASN A 75 -8.92 3.39 -19.19
N ASN A 76 -9.66 4.47 -18.96
CA ASN A 76 -9.99 4.91 -17.63
C ASN A 76 -11.31 4.27 -17.20
N ILE A 77 -11.24 3.40 -16.20
CA ILE A 77 -12.41 2.71 -15.65
C ILE A 77 -13.48 3.70 -15.15
N PHE A 78 -13.09 4.88 -14.69
CA PHE A 78 -14.02 5.89 -14.17
C PHE A 78 -14.89 6.58 -15.24
N ILE A 79 -14.63 6.34 -16.53
CA ILE A 79 -15.47 6.81 -17.63
C ILE A 79 -16.09 5.64 -18.42
N CYS A 80 -15.91 4.42 -17.95
CA CYS A 80 -16.48 3.23 -18.58
C CYS A 80 -17.97 3.12 -18.22
N GLU A 81 -18.84 3.03 -19.22
CA GLU A 81 -20.30 2.94 -19.03
C GLU A 81 -20.68 1.75 -18.14
N GLU A 82 -20.12 0.56 -18.38
CA GLU A 82 -20.37 -0.63 -17.55
C GLU A 82 -20.01 -0.38 -16.07
N PHE A 83 -18.91 0.32 -15.79
CA PHE A 83 -18.53 0.66 -14.42
C PHE A 83 -19.52 1.65 -13.78
N LEU A 84 -19.94 2.68 -14.53
CA LEU A 84 -20.85 3.70 -14.04
C LEU A 84 -22.27 3.14 -13.80
N GLU A 85 -22.75 2.26 -14.68
CA GLU A 85 -24.05 1.59 -14.56
C GLU A 85 -24.11 0.64 -13.37
N ASN A 86 -22.97 0.01 -13.02
CA ASN A 86 -22.89 -0.95 -11.91
C ASN A 86 -22.48 -0.29 -10.58
N LEU A 87 -22.34 1.03 -10.53
CA LEU A 87 -21.67 1.70 -9.42
C LEU A 87 -22.40 1.53 -8.09
N ASP A 88 -23.72 1.65 -8.08
CA ASP A 88 -24.55 1.43 -6.88
C ASP A 88 -24.55 -0.04 -6.47
N ASP A 89 -24.77 -0.96 -7.41
CA ASP A 89 -24.75 -2.40 -7.15
C ASP A 89 -23.42 -2.87 -6.56
N MET A 90 -22.30 -2.38 -7.08
CA MET A 90 -20.97 -2.69 -6.55
C MET A 90 -20.77 -2.10 -5.15
N THR A 91 -21.28 -0.89 -4.90
CA THR A 91 -21.18 -0.22 -3.59
C THR A 91 -21.98 -0.98 -2.53
N ASP A 92 -23.22 -1.36 -2.85
CA ASP A 92 -24.08 -2.15 -1.98
C ASP A 92 -23.49 -3.54 -1.75
N GLU A 93 -22.91 -4.14 -2.77
CA GLU A 93 -22.25 -5.44 -2.64
C GLU A 93 -21.01 -5.39 -1.72
N ILE A 94 -20.25 -4.29 -1.70
CA ILE A 94 -19.15 -4.12 -0.73
C ILE A 94 -19.67 -4.19 0.71
N VAL A 95 -20.83 -3.59 1.00
CA VAL A 95 -21.46 -3.67 2.32
C VAL A 95 -21.87 -5.11 2.64
N LEU A 96 -22.39 -5.86 1.66
CA LEU A 96 -22.73 -7.28 1.83
C LEU A 96 -21.49 -8.14 2.10
N ILE A 97 -20.40 -7.91 1.37
CA ILE A 97 -19.10 -8.56 1.59
C ILE A 97 -18.62 -8.28 3.01
N TYR A 98 -18.63 -7.02 3.43
CA TYR A 98 -18.22 -6.62 4.77
C TYR A 98 -19.03 -7.31 5.86
N ASN A 99 -20.36 -7.30 5.77
CA ASN A 99 -21.22 -7.96 6.75
C ASN A 99 -20.97 -9.48 6.81
N HIS A 100 -20.72 -10.10 5.66
CA HIS A 100 -20.32 -11.50 5.59
C HIS A 100 -18.96 -11.73 6.25
N THR A 101 -17.99 -10.86 5.99
CA THR A 101 -16.67 -10.87 6.62
C THR A 101 -16.79 -10.77 8.14
N GLN A 102 -17.56 -9.82 8.68
CA GLN A 102 -17.72 -9.67 10.13
C GLN A 102 -18.25 -10.97 10.76
N ALA A 103 -19.27 -11.60 10.14
CA ALA A 103 -19.79 -12.88 10.60
C ALA A 103 -18.75 -14.03 10.55
N GLU A 104 -17.82 -14.02 9.58
CA GLU A 104 -16.75 -15.01 9.50
C GLU A 104 -15.59 -14.70 10.47
N LEU A 105 -15.32 -13.43 10.77
CA LEU A 105 -14.36 -13.00 11.80
C LEU A 105 -14.83 -13.40 13.20
N ASP A 106 -16.12 -13.28 13.50
CA ASP A 106 -16.69 -13.71 14.79
C ASP A 106 -16.60 -15.22 15.02
N LYS A 107 -16.65 -16.01 13.93
CA LYS A 107 -16.41 -17.46 14.01
C LYS A 107 -14.93 -17.80 14.13
N SER A 108 -14.07 -17.08 13.40
CA SER A 108 -12.63 -17.40 13.31
C SER A 108 -11.85 -16.89 14.52
N TYR A 109 -12.30 -15.80 15.12
CA TYR A 109 -11.68 -15.13 16.27
C TYR A 109 -12.77 -14.85 17.32
N PRO A 110 -13.37 -15.89 17.92
CA PRO A 110 -14.43 -15.72 18.90
C PRO A 110 -13.92 -14.90 20.10
N GLU A 111 -14.77 -14.02 20.63
CA GLU A 111 -14.49 -13.17 21.80
C GLU A 111 -13.34 -12.16 21.62
N GLN A 112 -12.73 -12.07 20.45
CA GLN A 112 -11.70 -11.08 20.13
C GLN A 112 -12.32 -9.85 19.47
N GLU A 113 -12.08 -8.66 20.02
CA GLU A 113 -12.45 -7.39 19.37
C GLU A 113 -11.36 -6.94 18.37
N TYR A 114 -10.10 -7.30 18.67
CA TYR A 114 -8.92 -6.96 17.88
C TYR A 114 -8.22 -8.22 17.38
N ILE A 115 -7.70 -8.14 16.16
CA ILE A 115 -6.93 -9.22 15.53
C ILE A 115 -5.46 -8.78 15.44
N PRO A 116 -4.51 -9.58 15.96
CA PRO A 116 -3.09 -9.31 15.81
C PRO A 116 -2.69 -9.57 14.37
N LEU A 117 -2.39 -8.49 13.64
CA LEU A 117 -2.04 -8.52 12.23
C LEU A 117 -0.65 -7.92 12.01
N ILE A 118 0.00 -8.36 10.94
CA ILE A 118 1.37 -8.02 10.58
C ILE A 118 1.38 -7.42 9.18
N ARG A 119 2.03 -6.27 9.04
CA ARG A 119 2.42 -5.71 7.74
C ARG A 119 3.92 -5.88 7.58
N ASN A 120 4.31 -6.74 6.66
CA ASN A 120 5.71 -6.90 6.31
C ASN A 120 6.07 -5.95 5.15
N LEU A 121 7.18 -5.24 5.30
CA LEU A 121 7.62 -4.16 4.43
C LEU A 121 9.04 -4.42 3.90
N LYS A 122 9.26 -4.00 2.65
CA LYS A 122 10.53 -4.15 1.93
C LYS A 122 11.01 -2.83 1.35
N LYS A 123 12.31 -2.80 0.99
CA LYS A 123 12.95 -1.73 0.22
C LYS A 123 12.69 -0.34 0.83
N GLU A 124 12.18 0.58 0.03
CA GLU A 124 11.95 1.99 0.32
C GLU A 124 11.04 2.19 1.54
N TYR A 125 9.96 1.41 1.66
CA TYR A 125 9.02 1.50 2.77
C TYR A 125 9.63 0.99 4.09
N ALA A 126 10.45 -0.07 4.02
CA ALA A 126 11.17 -0.57 5.20
C ALA A 126 12.19 0.46 5.71
N ALA A 127 13.00 1.02 4.80
CA ALA A 127 13.98 2.05 5.15
C ALA A 127 13.31 3.29 5.79
N LEU A 128 12.18 3.72 5.24
CA LEU A 128 11.42 4.85 5.76
C LEU A 128 10.88 4.60 7.17
N ILE A 129 10.26 3.44 7.40
CA ILE A 129 9.70 3.07 8.71
C ILE A 129 10.78 3.03 9.77
N LEU A 130 11.95 2.46 9.47
CA LEU A 130 13.08 2.41 10.40
C LEU A 130 13.62 3.80 10.71
N LYS A 131 13.71 4.68 9.71
CA LYS A 131 14.13 6.06 9.92
C LYS A 131 13.14 6.83 10.81
N LEU A 132 11.83 6.65 10.59
CA LEU A 132 10.79 7.26 11.43
C LEU A 132 10.85 6.71 12.86
N LYS A 133 11.06 5.39 13.02
CA LYS A 133 11.27 4.74 14.32
C LYS A 133 12.46 5.35 15.07
N ASP A 134 13.63 5.40 14.43
CA ASP A 134 14.85 5.99 15.02
C ASP A 134 14.67 7.46 15.41
N ASN A 135 14.00 8.25 14.57
CA ASN A 135 13.65 9.64 14.89
C ASN A 135 12.71 9.76 16.09
N ALA A 136 11.70 8.89 16.18
CA ALA A 136 10.75 8.89 17.28
C ALA A 136 11.43 8.49 18.60
N GLU A 137 12.29 7.48 18.58
CA GLU A 137 13.08 7.03 19.74
C GLU A 137 14.01 8.15 20.24
N LYS A 138 14.73 8.83 19.34
CA LYS A 138 15.60 9.98 19.68
C LYS A 138 14.85 11.15 20.34
N LYS A 139 13.54 11.23 20.12
CA LYS A 139 12.68 12.33 20.58
C LYS A 139 11.71 11.90 21.67
N ASP A 140 11.84 10.67 22.17
CA ASP A 140 10.95 10.03 23.15
C ASP A 140 9.46 10.09 22.76
N VAL A 141 9.17 9.96 21.46
CA VAL A 141 7.81 9.86 20.94
C VAL A 141 7.42 8.39 20.82
N LYS A 142 6.26 8.00 21.38
CA LYS A 142 5.82 6.59 21.43
C LYS A 142 5.20 6.06 20.14
N TYR A 143 4.86 6.94 19.20
CA TYR A 143 4.17 6.60 17.96
C TYR A 143 4.76 7.34 16.78
N ILE A 144 4.71 6.72 15.60
CA ILE A 144 4.91 7.38 14.31
C ILE A 144 3.56 7.47 13.59
N GLU A 145 3.39 8.52 12.79
CA GLU A 145 2.20 8.72 11.99
C GLU A 145 2.56 8.61 10.51
N ILE A 146 1.84 7.75 9.78
CA ILE A 146 2.16 7.47 8.38
C ILE A 146 0.88 7.48 7.56
N SER A 147 0.86 8.26 6.49
CA SER A 147 -0.23 8.21 5.53
C SER A 147 -0.32 6.84 4.87
N SER A 148 -1.53 6.35 4.69
CA SER A 148 -1.79 5.15 3.90
C SER A 148 -2.94 5.38 2.95
N ASP A 149 -2.98 4.53 1.93
CA ASP A 149 -4.21 4.29 1.19
C ASP A 149 -5.32 3.86 2.16
N ILE A 150 -6.59 4.08 1.83
CA ILE A 150 -7.73 3.56 2.60
C ILE A 150 -7.57 2.06 2.71
N ILE A 151 -7.30 1.38 1.62
CA ILE A 151 -7.16 -0.08 1.58
C ILE A 151 -5.68 -0.50 1.77
N ASN A 152 -5.41 -1.29 2.80
CA ASN A 152 -4.08 -1.87 3.07
C ASN A 152 -4.16 -3.38 3.33
N CYS A 153 -3.11 -4.10 2.93
CA CYS A 153 -3.04 -5.54 3.09
C CYS A 153 -2.20 -5.91 4.32
N PHE A 154 -2.70 -6.81 5.16
CA PHE A 154 -2.02 -7.36 6.33
C PHE A 154 -2.08 -8.89 6.28
N THR A 155 -1.39 -9.55 7.20
CA THR A 155 -1.47 -11.01 7.39
C THR A 155 -1.41 -11.36 8.88
N ASP A 156 -2.06 -12.43 9.29
CA ASP A 156 -1.92 -13.00 10.65
C ASP A 156 -0.80 -14.04 10.73
N ASN A 157 -0.12 -14.34 9.61
CA ASN A 157 0.94 -15.32 9.53
C ASN A 157 2.31 -14.65 9.47
N SER A 158 3.09 -14.78 10.55
CA SER A 158 4.44 -14.23 10.67
C SER A 158 5.45 -14.79 9.67
N ASN A 159 5.18 -15.95 9.07
CA ASN A 159 6.05 -16.60 8.10
C ASN A 159 5.72 -16.20 6.65
N THR A 160 4.65 -15.43 6.44
CA THR A 160 4.25 -14.92 5.13
C THR A 160 5.24 -13.84 4.69
N TYR A 161 6.11 -14.24 3.77
CA TYR A 161 7.17 -13.46 3.15
C TYR A 161 8.20 -12.88 4.15
N GLY A 162 9.42 -13.43 4.12
CA GLY A 162 10.59 -12.88 4.80
C GLY A 162 10.95 -11.52 4.21
N PHE A 163 10.45 -10.45 4.81
CA PHE A 163 10.79 -9.08 4.45
C PHE A 163 11.67 -8.44 5.53
N HIS A 164 12.10 -7.19 5.31
CA HIS A 164 13.14 -6.58 6.15
C HIS A 164 12.60 -6.00 7.46
N VAL A 165 11.34 -5.54 7.44
CA VAL A 165 10.68 -4.90 8.58
C VAL A 165 9.27 -5.45 8.71
N ALA A 166 8.86 -5.78 9.93
CA ALA A 166 7.50 -6.12 10.27
C ALA A 166 6.90 -5.06 11.20
N VAL A 167 5.68 -4.65 10.89
CA VAL A 167 4.84 -3.79 11.74
C VAL A 167 3.69 -4.64 12.26
N LYS A 168 3.64 -4.88 13.56
CA LYS A 168 2.59 -5.67 14.21
C LYS A 168 1.55 -4.72 14.80
N LEU A 169 0.27 -4.94 14.54
CA LEU A 169 -0.82 -4.09 15.03
C LEU A 169 -1.99 -4.96 15.48
N ASN A 170 -2.64 -4.55 16.56
CA ASN A 170 -3.95 -5.09 16.94
C ASN A 170 -5.01 -4.29 16.19
N ILE A 171 -5.56 -4.87 15.12
CA ILE A 171 -6.52 -4.21 14.25
C ILE A 171 -7.95 -4.54 14.72
N PRO A 172 -8.82 -3.54 14.97
CA PRO A 172 -10.23 -3.79 15.28
C PRO A 172 -10.90 -4.60 14.17
N LYS A 173 -11.71 -5.61 14.51
CA LYS A 173 -12.48 -6.41 13.52
C LYS A 173 -13.29 -5.54 12.56
N GLN A 174 -13.91 -4.48 13.09
CA GLN A 174 -14.72 -3.55 12.33
C GLN A 174 -13.95 -2.82 11.22
N ASN A 175 -12.62 -2.74 11.31
CA ASN A 175 -11.76 -2.12 10.29
C ASN A 175 -11.31 -3.11 9.20
N ILE A 176 -11.67 -4.39 9.30
CA ILE A 176 -11.34 -5.43 8.31
C ILE A 176 -12.45 -5.47 7.27
N LEU A 177 -12.11 -5.11 6.02
CA LEU A 177 -13.05 -5.11 4.90
C LEU A 177 -13.41 -6.53 4.47
N TYR A 178 -12.38 -7.33 4.22
CA TYR A 178 -12.46 -8.76 3.92
C TYR A 178 -11.10 -9.42 4.14
N PHE A 179 -11.08 -10.74 4.19
CA PHE A 179 -9.87 -11.55 4.32
C PHE A 179 -10.04 -12.88 3.59
N ASP A 180 -8.97 -13.66 3.45
CA ASP A 180 -8.92 -14.85 2.61
C ASP A 180 -10.06 -15.86 2.88
N LYS A 181 -10.48 -16.00 4.14
CA LYS A 181 -11.58 -16.91 4.49
C LYS A 181 -12.96 -16.41 4.06
N THR A 182 -13.10 -15.13 3.71
CA THR A 182 -14.35 -14.55 3.18
C THR A 182 -14.73 -15.20 1.84
N PHE A 183 -13.74 -15.48 0.99
CA PHE A 183 -13.97 -15.93 -0.38
C PHE A 183 -13.54 -17.38 -0.62
N LYS A 184 -13.85 -17.88 -1.82
CA LYS A 184 -13.26 -19.13 -2.32
C LYS A 184 -11.75 -18.97 -2.49
N GLN A 185 -11.01 -20.05 -2.26
CA GLN A 185 -9.56 -20.08 -2.46
C GLN A 185 -9.18 -19.57 -3.85
N GLY A 186 -8.13 -18.75 -3.92
CA GLY A 186 -7.65 -18.13 -5.16
C GLY A 186 -8.33 -16.81 -5.54
N THR A 187 -9.29 -16.33 -4.77
CA THR A 187 -9.87 -14.99 -4.98
C THR A 187 -8.91 -13.88 -4.53
N ILE A 188 -8.26 -14.06 -3.39
CA ILE A 188 -7.19 -13.18 -2.90
C ILE A 188 -6.04 -14.05 -2.37
N GLU A 189 -4.90 -13.45 -2.02
CA GLU A 189 -3.76 -14.20 -1.48
C GLU A 189 -4.12 -14.90 -0.15
N ASN A 190 -3.55 -16.08 0.09
CA ASN A 190 -3.83 -16.82 1.32
C ASN A 190 -3.30 -16.05 2.54
N ASN A 191 -4.04 -16.08 3.65
CA ASN A 191 -3.76 -15.34 4.88
C ASN A 191 -3.70 -13.80 4.68
N GLU A 192 -4.27 -13.27 3.60
CA GLU A 192 -4.35 -11.82 3.37
C GLU A 192 -5.60 -11.24 4.05
N PHE A 193 -5.39 -10.15 4.78
CA PHE A 193 -6.42 -9.32 5.39
C PHE A 193 -6.40 -7.96 4.72
N ILE A 194 -7.53 -7.55 4.17
CA ILE A 194 -7.72 -6.21 3.65
C ILE A 194 -8.36 -5.36 4.73
N VAL A 195 -7.60 -4.39 5.21
CA VAL A 195 -7.97 -3.47 6.28
C VAL A 195 -8.21 -2.10 5.66
N PHE A 196 -9.31 -1.45 6.04
CA PHE A 196 -9.55 -0.07 5.62
C PHE A 196 -9.25 0.94 6.74
N ASN A 197 -8.63 2.07 6.37
CA ASN A 197 -8.33 3.20 7.25
C ASN A 197 -9.39 4.29 7.07
N GLY A 198 -10.29 4.47 8.03
CA GLY A 198 -11.35 5.48 7.99
C GLY A 198 -10.97 6.90 8.48
N ASP A 199 -9.71 7.15 8.88
CA ASP A 199 -9.31 8.45 9.47
C ASP A 199 -9.38 9.62 8.46
N ILE A 200 -10.00 10.75 8.79
CA ILE A 200 -10.14 11.88 7.84
C ILE A 200 -8.81 12.38 7.24
N LYS A 201 -7.69 12.21 7.96
CA LYS A 201 -6.34 12.60 7.54
C LYS A 201 -5.58 11.50 6.80
N GLY A 202 -6.11 10.28 6.75
CA GLY A 202 -5.43 9.14 6.12
C GLY A 202 -4.20 8.63 6.86
N LEU A 203 -4.01 9.00 8.13
CA LEU A 203 -2.82 8.65 8.89
C LEU A 203 -3.07 7.41 9.77
N TRP A 204 -2.14 6.45 9.74
CA TRP A 204 -2.03 5.42 10.76
C TRP A 204 -1.12 5.88 11.87
N LYS A 205 -1.58 5.70 13.11
CA LYS A 205 -0.74 5.83 14.30
C LYS A 205 -0.14 4.47 14.64
N ILE A 206 1.16 4.33 14.41
CA ILE A 206 1.91 3.08 14.59
C ILE A 206 2.75 3.20 15.86
N PRO A 207 2.56 2.32 16.87
CA PRO A 207 3.41 2.28 18.05
C PRO A 207 4.85 1.92 17.68
N VAL A 208 5.83 2.63 18.25
CA VAL A 208 7.26 2.45 17.92
C VAL A 208 7.76 1.05 18.29
N ASP A 209 7.25 0.47 19.37
CA ASP A 209 7.57 -0.88 19.86
C ASP A 209 6.95 -2.00 19.00
N SER A 210 6.00 -1.66 18.14
CA SER A 210 5.34 -2.60 17.23
C SER A 210 6.14 -2.86 15.93
N ILE A 211 7.24 -2.12 15.75
CA ILE A 211 8.12 -2.19 14.58
C ILE A 211 9.36 -3.03 14.92
N SER A 212 9.54 -4.12 14.19
CA SER A 212 10.67 -5.05 14.35
C SER A 212 11.43 -5.27 13.04
N ILE A 213 12.77 -5.37 13.12
CA ILE A 213 13.61 -5.81 12.01
C ILE A 213 13.54 -7.34 11.94
N THR A 214 13.26 -7.87 10.75
CA THR A 214 13.05 -9.31 10.52
C THR A 214 14.15 -9.95 9.67
N SER A 215 15.03 -9.16 9.07
CA SER A 215 16.25 -9.65 8.40
C SER A 215 17.36 -8.60 8.43
N GLU A 216 18.62 -9.04 8.62
CA GLU A 216 19.80 -8.16 8.69
C GLU A 216 20.32 -7.66 7.33
N GLU A 217 19.78 -8.11 6.19
CA GLU A 217 20.14 -7.65 4.82
C GLU A 217 19.63 -6.22 4.51
N ILE A 218 19.72 -5.32 5.47
CA ILE A 218 19.54 -3.88 5.30
C ILE A 218 20.85 -3.27 4.73
N GLY A 219 21.96 -4.03 4.69
CA GLY A 219 23.30 -3.55 4.28
C GLY A 219 23.50 -3.04 2.85
N SER A 220 22.44 -2.97 2.02
CA SER A 220 22.50 -2.35 0.68
C SER A 220 21.47 -1.22 0.49
N THR A 221 20.81 -0.77 1.56
CA THR A 221 19.57 -0.01 1.45
C THR A 221 19.73 1.42 0.97
N HIS A 222 18.91 1.74 -0.02
CA HIS A 222 18.42 3.06 -0.42
C HIS A 222 18.44 4.07 0.74
N ASP A 223 19.22 5.13 0.59
CA ASP A 223 19.12 6.30 1.45
C ASP A 223 17.79 7.00 1.15
N CYS A 224 16.90 7.06 2.14
CA CYS A 224 15.68 7.84 2.05
C CYS A 224 15.97 9.28 2.50
N ARG A 225 16.07 10.21 1.54
CA ARG A 225 16.13 11.64 1.88
C ARG A 225 14.71 12.14 2.09
N GLU A 226 14.46 12.57 3.31
CA GLU A 226 13.26 13.31 3.66
C GLU A 226 13.54 14.76 3.27
N ILE A 227 12.88 15.25 2.22
CA ILE A 227 12.88 16.66 1.92
C ILE A 227 11.85 17.28 2.87
N LYS A 228 12.36 17.79 3.99
CA LYS A 228 11.55 18.47 4.99
C LYS A 228 10.81 19.62 4.33
N ASP A 229 9.49 19.61 4.45
CA ASP A 229 8.75 20.86 4.49
C ASP A 229 9.18 21.57 5.78
N LYS A 230 9.85 22.72 5.65
CA LYS A 230 10.55 23.37 6.77
C LYS A 230 9.61 23.83 7.89
N ASP A 231 8.31 23.86 7.61
CA ASP A 231 7.28 24.40 8.50
C ASP A 231 6.35 23.32 9.11
N SER A 232 6.60 22.02 8.86
CA SER A 232 5.76 20.97 9.45
C SER A 232 6.07 20.77 10.94
N VAL A 233 5.10 21.11 11.80
CA VAL A 233 5.09 20.78 13.24
C VAL A 233 4.84 19.30 13.52
N TYR A 234 4.64 18.47 12.50
CA TYR A 234 4.30 17.06 12.63
C TYR A 234 5.38 16.11 12.10
N TYR A 235 5.51 14.96 12.76
CA TYR A 235 6.39 13.84 12.39
C TYR A 235 5.82 12.91 11.32
N TYR A 236 4.74 13.30 10.64
CA TYR A 236 4.06 12.43 9.70
C TYR A 236 4.54 12.62 8.27
N ILE A 237 4.45 11.55 7.48
CA ILE A 237 4.71 11.58 6.04
C ILE A 237 3.39 11.35 5.31
N ASN A 238 2.98 12.32 4.49
CA ASN A 238 1.85 12.14 3.58
C ASN A 238 2.32 11.73 2.18
N PHE A 239 2.25 10.44 1.83
CA PHE A 239 2.70 9.96 0.52
C PHE A 239 1.92 10.54 -0.67
N SER A 240 0.74 11.11 -0.46
CA SER A 240 -0.06 11.68 -1.55
C SER A 240 0.28 13.12 -1.87
N SER A 241 0.71 13.92 -0.87
CA SER A 241 1.12 15.32 -1.04
C SER A 241 2.63 15.54 -1.01
N SER A 242 3.41 14.62 -0.43
CA SER A 242 4.86 14.72 -0.44
C SER A 242 5.41 14.19 -1.77
N ASN A 243 5.53 15.11 -2.73
CA ASN A 243 6.21 14.90 -4.01
C ASN A 243 7.71 14.57 -3.88
N ASN A 244 8.25 14.51 -2.66
CA ASN A 244 9.68 14.67 -2.40
C ASN A 244 10.27 13.63 -1.41
N ILE A 245 9.79 12.39 -1.43
CA ILE A 245 10.56 11.28 -0.86
C ILE A 245 11.44 10.71 -1.95
N GLU A 246 12.67 11.20 -2.03
CA GLU A 246 13.68 10.65 -2.94
C GLU A 246 14.34 9.44 -2.30
N PHE A 247 14.10 8.28 -2.91
CA PHE A 247 14.85 7.06 -2.62
C PHE A 247 16.06 7.03 -3.54
N THR A 248 17.22 7.41 -3.01
CA THR A 248 18.46 7.28 -3.75
C THR A 248 19.01 5.88 -3.54
N LEU A 249 19.17 5.11 -4.62
CA LEU A 249 20.05 3.94 -4.60
C LEU A 249 21.42 4.40 -4.09
N PRO A 250 22.05 3.70 -3.13
CA PRO A 250 23.44 4.01 -2.82
C PRO A 250 24.21 3.83 -4.12
N THR A 251 24.76 4.92 -4.66
CA THR A 251 25.81 4.81 -5.66
C THR A 251 26.85 3.93 -5.01
N LYS A 252 27.09 2.72 -5.54
CA LYS A 252 28.30 1.98 -5.19
C LYS A 252 29.41 3.00 -5.32
N LYS A 253 29.98 3.43 -4.19
CA LYS A 253 31.31 3.99 -4.23
C LYS A 253 32.12 2.87 -4.84
N LEU A 254 32.33 2.93 -6.15
CA LEU A 254 33.49 2.31 -6.76
C LEU A 254 34.62 2.86 -5.91
N ASN A 255 35.10 2.02 -5.00
CA ASN A 255 36.38 2.22 -4.36
C ASN A 255 37.36 2.25 -5.53
N ASN A 256 37.58 3.43 -6.10
CA ASN A 256 38.76 3.76 -6.87
C ASN A 256 39.94 3.81 -5.88
N LYS A 257 40.18 2.69 -5.20
CA LYS A 257 41.47 2.38 -4.62
C LYS A 257 42.20 1.62 -5.72
N ASN A 258 43.15 2.33 -6.32
CA ASN A 258 44.24 1.83 -7.16
C ASN A 258 43.91 1.53 -8.63
N GLU A 259 43.36 2.51 -9.38
CA GLU A 259 43.79 2.60 -10.78
C GLU A 259 45.24 3.12 -10.76
N SER A 260 46.20 2.26 -11.12
CA SER A 260 47.60 2.65 -11.25
C SER A 260 47.75 3.76 -12.29
N LEU A 261 48.72 4.65 -12.10
CA LEU A 261 49.07 5.71 -13.07
C LEU A 261 49.27 5.15 -14.50
N LEU A 262 49.68 3.88 -14.64
CA LEU A 262 49.77 3.20 -15.93
C LEU A 262 48.41 3.09 -16.63
N CYS A 263 47.33 2.73 -15.93
CA CYS A 263 46.00 2.59 -16.55
C CYS A 263 45.44 3.91 -17.10
N ARG A 264 45.80 5.04 -16.48
CA ARG A 264 45.46 6.38 -17.01
C ARG A 264 46.28 6.75 -18.25
N PHE A 265 47.52 6.28 -18.34
CA PHE A 265 48.38 6.56 -19.50
C PHE A 265 47.93 5.79 -20.75
N PHE A 266 47.54 4.51 -20.60
CA PHE A 266 47.11 3.70 -21.75
C PHE A 266 45.75 4.09 -22.32
N LYS A 267 44.81 4.62 -21.51
CA LYS A 267 43.54 5.15 -22.03
C LYS A 267 43.69 6.39 -22.92
N ARG A 268 44.83 7.09 -22.85
CA ARG A 268 45.08 8.30 -23.66
C ARG A 268 45.66 8.01 -25.05
N TYR A 269 46.03 6.75 -25.34
CA TYR A 269 46.62 6.33 -26.61
C TYR A 269 45.77 5.32 -27.41
N ILE A 270 44.56 4.98 -26.95
CA ILE A 270 43.62 4.09 -27.67
C ILE A 270 42.37 4.88 -28.10
N THR A 271 42.60 6.08 -28.63
CA THR A 271 41.67 6.76 -29.53
C THR A 271 42.50 7.30 -30.70
N CYS A 272 42.79 6.40 -31.64
CA CYS A 272 43.03 6.67 -33.05
C CYS A 272 42.15 5.69 -33.82
#